data_AF-A0A1M4RX04-F1
#
_entry.id   AF-A0A1M4RX04-F1
#
_cell.length_a   1.000
_cell.length_b   1.000
_cell.length_c   1.000
_cell.angle_alpha   90.00
_cell.angle_beta   90.00
_cell.angle_gamma   90.00
#
_symmetry.space_group_name_H-M   'P 1'
#
loop_
_entity.id
_entity.type
_entity.pdbx_description
1 polymer ?
#
loop_
_entity_poly.entity_id
_entity_poly.type
_entity_poly.pdbx_seq_one_letter_code
_entity_poly.pdbx_strand_id
1 'polypeptide(L)'
;MKQRTISFRLAAAVLVLLMTCAPLEACSLGSRGDAFDIPGFDMRVRDSEANAQAALEYLAPDGEISDGWWVPGERTRERWETLAGSWDSSTLEELTAAMAAASTMRGSPDEETAAAATWVTARSIEFAVDQVPPKNYTDTMKQNLAALLGNSPDEVVALAGGESLESSDLYGLSGLVTDAQFETALYRVIDNENAADTLVTVMLSYHHNQIDEKIPTAADPETTLLGLYQSAAQTMGYLDGITELHTNNNSTSDTINAADMNTVLTAQAYVDAAQYGLLSEETLEAAATGNNGGPFSFYTEVDGQPTITAPNPITPETAHSYINWRTLVNDSVMISIDSDINTGHSLGYANGQAAEVIK
;
A
#
# COMPACT_ATOMS: atom_id res chain seq x y z
N MET A 1 -40.70 -0.39 28.84
CA MET A 1 -39.79 -1.34 28.16
C MET A 1 -40.26 -1.50 26.73
N LYS A 2 -39.67 -0.76 25.80
CA LYS A 2 -39.89 -0.92 24.36
C LYS A 2 -38.56 -1.38 23.78
N GLN A 3 -38.50 -2.63 23.33
CA GLN A 3 -37.40 -3.15 22.52
C GLN A 3 -37.26 -2.26 21.28
N ARG A 4 -36.13 -1.57 21.17
CA ARG A 4 -35.71 -0.92 19.92
C ARG A 4 -34.94 -1.97 19.13
N THR A 5 -35.58 -2.44 18.06
CA THR A 5 -34.96 -3.27 17.04
C THR A 5 -33.99 -2.40 16.24
N ILE A 6 -32.69 -2.57 16.47
CA ILE A 6 -31.65 -1.97 15.63
C ILE A 6 -31.62 -2.79 14.34
N SER A 7 -32.08 -2.20 13.25
CA SER A 7 -32.03 -2.81 11.93
C SER A 7 -30.62 -2.65 11.37
N PHE A 8 -29.73 -3.60 11.65
CA PHE A 8 -28.45 -3.73 10.95
C PHE A 8 -28.73 -4.04 9.48
N ARG A 9 -28.47 -3.08 8.60
CA ARG A 9 -28.29 -3.39 7.17
C ARG A 9 -26.85 -3.88 7.01
N LEU A 10 -26.68 -5.19 7.02
CA LEU A 10 -25.49 -5.86 6.47
C LEU A 10 -25.45 -5.51 4.98
N ALA A 11 -24.64 -4.53 4.58
CA ALA A 11 -24.19 -4.41 3.22
C ALA A 11 -22.85 -5.16 3.15
N ALA A 12 -22.91 -6.43 2.76
CA ALA A 12 -21.73 -7.17 2.36
C ALA A 12 -21.16 -6.52 1.09
N ALA A 13 -20.13 -5.69 1.25
CA ALA A 13 -19.35 -5.18 0.14
C ALA A 13 -18.21 -6.16 -0.12
N VAL A 14 -18.45 -7.12 -1.02
CA VAL A 14 -17.35 -7.71 -1.81
C VAL A 14 -16.93 -6.61 -2.77
N LEU A 15 -15.99 -5.76 -2.35
CA LEU A 15 -15.45 -4.70 -3.18
C LEU A 15 -14.23 -5.27 -3.93
N VAL A 16 -14.48 -5.72 -5.16
CA VAL A 16 -13.43 -5.89 -6.16
C VAL A 16 -12.75 -4.53 -6.32
N LEU A 17 -11.43 -4.47 -6.12
CA LEU A 17 -10.62 -3.27 -6.30
C LEU A 17 -10.97 -2.57 -7.62
N LEU A 18 -11.60 -1.41 -7.54
CA LEU A 18 -11.68 -0.46 -8.62
C LEU A 18 -10.59 0.58 -8.36
N MET A 19 -9.34 0.28 -8.76
CA MET A 19 -8.32 1.32 -8.88
C MET A 19 -8.65 2.19 -10.09
N THR A 20 -9.19 3.38 -9.86
CA THR A 20 -9.10 4.46 -10.84
C THR A 20 -7.77 5.17 -10.63
N CYS A 21 -6.69 4.68 -11.26
CA CYS A 21 -5.43 5.43 -11.31
C CYS A 21 -5.46 6.48 -12.43
N ALA A 22 -4.84 7.62 -12.13
CA ALA A 22 -4.64 8.78 -12.98
C ALA A 22 -4.13 8.44 -14.40
N PRO A 23 -4.42 9.27 -15.42
CA PRO A 23 -3.99 9.03 -16.79
C PRO A 23 -2.46 9.17 -16.89
N LEU A 24 -1.75 8.04 -16.91
CA LEU A 24 -0.39 7.98 -17.45
C LEU A 24 -0.49 8.34 -18.94
N GLU A 25 0.02 9.52 -19.31
CA GLU A 25 0.04 9.98 -20.69
C GLU A 25 0.71 8.93 -21.59
N ALA A 26 -0.07 8.43 -22.54
CA ALA A 26 0.36 7.45 -23.52
C ALA A 26 1.45 8.04 -24.42
N CYS A 27 2.72 7.80 -24.08
CA CYS A 27 3.78 7.88 -25.07
C CYS A 27 3.66 6.67 -26.02
N SER A 28 3.11 6.94 -27.20
CA SER A 28 3.05 6.05 -28.36
C SER A 28 4.44 5.46 -28.68
N LEU A 29 4.71 4.23 -28.24
CA LEU A 29 5.82 3.41 -28.72
C LEU A 29 5.37 2.65 -29.97
N GLY A 30 5.85 3.12 -31.13
CA GLY A 30 5.73 2.43 -32.41
C GLY A 30 6.41 1.07 -32.38
N SER A 31 5.85 0.12 -33.13
CA SER A 31 6.32 -1.26 -33.28
C SER A 31 7.84 -1.35 -33.40
N ARG A 32 8.49 -1.90 -32.37
CA ARG A 32 9.91 -2.25 -32.40
C ARG A 32 10.02 -3.70 -31.93
N GLY A 33 10.60 -4.54 -32.79
CA GLY A 33 10.88 -5.94 -32.48
C GLY A 33 11.82 -6.07 -31.28
N ASP A 34 11.78 -7.24 -30.65
CA ASP A 34 12.51 -7.67 -29.45
C ASP A 34 11.73 -7.49 -28.11
N ALA A 35 10.40 -7.70 -28.16
CA ALA A 35 9.58 -7.99 -26.99
C ALA A 35 9.81 -9.46 -26.52
N PHE A 36 9.67 -9.72 -25.23
CA PHE A 36 9.79 -11.06 -24.62
C PHE A 36 8.79 -12.08 -25.17
N ASP A 37 7.74 -11.60 -25.85
CA ASP A 37 6.66 -12.38 -26.47
C ASP A 37 6.08 -13.40 -25.48
N ILE A 38 5.71 -12.89 -24.30
CA ILE A 38 5.07 -13.68 -23.25
C ILE A 38 3.68 -14.12 -23.76
N PRO A 39 3.45 -15.42 -23.99
CA PRO A 39 2.22 -15.87 -24.64
C PRO A 39 0.97 -15.49 -23.83
N GLY A 40 0.06 -14.73 -24.44
CA GLY A 40 -1.19 -14.32 -23.79
C GLY A 40 -1.07 -13.13 -22.84
N PHE A 41 0.13 -12.57 -22.68
CA PHE A 41 0.35 -11.37 -21.87
C PHE A 41 0.42 -10.11 -22.73
N ASP A 42 -0.21 -9.03 -22.28
CA ASP A 42 -0.07 -7.68 -22.82
C ASP A 42 0.25 -6.71 -21.68
N MET A 43 1.45 -6.12 -21.70
CA MET A 43 1.90 -5.16 -20.70
C MET A 43 1.02 -3.89 -20.61
N ARG A 44 0.18 -3.62 -21.62
CA ARG A 44 -0.77 -2.50 -21.63
C ARG A 44 -2.09 -2.83 -20.93
N VAL A 45 -2.37 -4.12 -20.70
CA VAL A 45 -3.57 -4.57 -20.03
C VAL A 45 -3.30 -4.68 -18.54
N ARG A 46 -3.82 -3.73 -17.78
CA ARG A 46 -3.82 -3.77 -16.31
C ARG A 46 -5.08 -4.47 -15.81
N ASP A 47 -5.02 -5.03 -14.60
CA ASP A 47 -6.18 -5.56 -13.87
C ASP A 47 -6.99 -6.63 -14.61
N SER A 48 -6.28 -7.60 -15.20
CA SER A 48 -6.88 -8.74 -15.89
C SER A 48 -6.34 -10.04 -15.30
N GLU A 49 -7.23 -10.84 -14.72
CA GLU A 49 -6.90 -12.16 -14.18
C GLU A 49 -6.28 -13.07 -15.25
N ALA A 50 -6.78 -13.02 -16.48
CA ALA A 50 -6.21 -13.79 -17.60
C ALA A 50 -4.80 -13.31 -17.97
N ASN A 51 -4.53 -12.00 -17.85
CA ASN A 51 -3.20 -11.44 -18.11
C ASN A 51 -2.22 -11.81 -17.00
N ALA A 52 -2.66 -11.75 -15.73
CA ALA A 52 -1.89 -12.17 -14.58
C ALA A 52 -1.57 -13.68 -14.62
N GLN A 53 -2.55 -14.50 -15.00
CA GLN A 53 -2.37 -15.94 -15.20
C GLN A 53 -1.33 -16.23 -16.28
N ALA A 54 -1.41 -15.56 -17.44
CA ALA A 54 -0.42 -15.73 -18.51
C ALA A 54 1.01 -15.36 -18.05
N ALA A 55 1.14 -14.28 -17.27
CA ALA A 55 2.42 -13.89 -16.69
C ALA A 55 2.94 -14.94 -15.69
N LEU A 56 2.07 -15.45 -14.81
CA LEU A 56 2.42 -16.48 -13.85
C LEU A 56 2.84 -17.79 -14.53
N GLU A 57 2.08 -18.25 -15.53
CA GLU A 57 2.41 -19.46 -16.32
C GLU A 57 3.73 -19.32 -17.06
N TYR A 58 4.11 -18.11 -17.48
CA TYR A 58 5.41 -17.86 -18.09
C TYR A 58 6.56 -17.89 -17.09
N LEU A 59 6.39 -17.29 -15.91
CA LEU A 59 7.40 -17.15 -14.86
C LEU A 59 7.56 -18.40 -13.99
N ALA A 60 6.50 -19.21 -13.87
CA ALA A 60 6.47 -20.47 -13.13
C ALA A 60 5.69 -21.56 -13.91
N PRO A 61 6.17 -22.01 -15.09
CA PRO A 61 5.48 -22.98 -15.95
C PRO A 61 5.34 -24.38 -15.34
N ASP A 62 6.14 -24.70 -14.32
CA ASP A 62 6.02 -25.91 -13.50
C ASP A 62 6.54 -25.74 -12.08
N GLY A 63 6.07 -26.64 -11.21
CA GLY A 63 6.45 -26.74 -9.82
C GLY A 63 5.38 -27.53 -9.07
N GLU A 64 5.57 -27.66 -7.76
CA GLU A 64 4.61 -28.26 -6.86
C GLU A 64 4.78 -27.69 -5.45
N ILE A 65 3.73 -27.78 -4.63
CA ILE A 65 3.85 -27.49 -3.21
C ILE A 65 4.51 -28.69 -2.51
N SER A 66 5.63 -28.44 -1.83
CA SER A 66 6.33 -29.41 -0.99
C SER A 66 6.65 -28.76 0.35
N ASP A 67 6.31 -29.44 1.46
CA ASP A 67 6.50 -28.94 2.82
C ASP A 67 5.85 -27.56 3.09
N GLY A 68 4.72 -27.29 2.44
CA GLY A 68 3.99 -26.01 2.57
C GLY A 68 4.55 -24.87 1.70
N TRP A 69 5.60 -25.12 0.92
CA TRP A 69 6.25 -24.14 0.07
C TRP A 69 6.17 -24.52 -1.39
N TRP A 70 6.05 -23.52 -2.27
CA TRP A 70 6.20 -23.75 -3.70
C TRP A 70 7.65 -24.11 -4.03
N VAL A 71 7.84 -25.26 -4.67
CA VAL A 71 9.13 -25.72 -5.19
C VAL A 71 9.07 -25.67 -6.72
N PRO A 72 9.91 -24.85 -7.38
CA PRO A 72 9.87 -24.72 -8.84
C PRO A 72 10.26 -26.04 -9.53
N GLY A 73 9.65 -26.31 -10.68
CA GLY A 73 10.05 -27.39 -11.56
C GLY A 73 11.29 -27.03 -12.40
N GLU A 74 11.72 -27.96 -13.25
CA GLU A 74 12.92 -27.76 -14.08
C GLU A 74 12.74 -26.62 -15.08
N ARG A 75 11.57 -26.54 -15.74
CA ARG A 75 11.34 -25.48 -16.74
C ARG A 75 11.31 -24.11 -16.10
N THR A 76 10.77 -24.00 -14.88
CA THR A 76 10.83 -22.77 -14.09
C THR A 76 12.27 -22.39 -13.76
N ARG A 77 13.13 -23.32 -13.31
CA ARG A 77 14.55 -23.02 -13.04
C ARG A 77 15.29 -22.54 -14.30
N GLU A 78 15.19 -23.30 -15.39
CA GLU A 78 15.82 -22.96 -16.68
C GLU A 78 15.36 -21.59 -17.20
N ARG A 79 14.07 -21.26 -16.98
CA ARG A 79 13.52 -19.93 -17.32
C ARG A 79 14.28 -18.83 -16.58
N TRP A 80 14.36 -18.89 -15.26
CA TRP A 80 15.01 -17.86 -14.45
C TRP A 80 16.52 -17.76 -14.68
N GLU A 81 17.19 -18.87 -15.01
CA GLU A 81 18.59 -18.86 -15.46
C GLU A 81 18.76 -18.11 -16.79
N THR A 82 17.85 -18.34 -17.73
CA THR A 82 17.85 -17.66 -19.03
C THR A 82 17.60 -16.16 -18.85
N LEU A 83 16.68 -15.79 -17.95
CA LEU A 83 16.42 -14.40 -17.62
C LEU A 83 17.74 -13.76 -17.13
N ALA A 84 18.48 -14.33 -16.19
CA ALA A 84 19.70 -13.70 -15.65
C ALA A 84 20.84 -13.35 -16.66
N GLY A 85 20.78 -13.78 -17.93
CA GLY A 85 21.91 -13.80 -18.87
C GLY A 85 22.29 -12.51 -19.62
N SER A 86 21.38 -11.58 -19.95
CA SER A 86 21.72 -10.25 -20.55
C SER A 86 20.48 -9.41 -20.87
N TRP A 87 20.55 -8.09 -20.65
CA TRP A 87 19.37 -7.21 -20.72
C TRP A 87 19.57 -5.92 -21.53
N ASP A 88 18.58 -5.59 -22.37
CA ASP A 88 18.31 -4.22 -22.80
C ASP A 88 17.14 -3.62 -21.99
N SER A 89 16.94 -2.30 -22.05
CA SER A 89 15.94 -1.64 -21.21
C SER A 89 14.49 -1.99 -21.59
N SER A 90 14.19 -2.23 -22.87
CA SER A 90 12.84 -2.57 -23.33
C SER A 90 12.39 -3.95 -22.86
N THR A 91 13.30 -4.93 -22.87
CA THR A 91 13.03 -6.29 -22.39
C THR A 91 12.78 -6.32 -20.88
N LEU A 92 13.47 -5.48 -20.11
CA LEU A 92 13.25 -5.36 -18.67
C LEU A 92 11.90 -4.71 -18.31
N GLU A 93 11.41 -3.78 -19.12
CA GLU A 93 10.10 -3.15 -18.90
C GLU A 93 8.94 -4.14 -19.04
N GLU A 94 8.97 -4.98 -20.09
CA GLU A 94 7.96 -6.02 -20.29
C GLU A 94 8.04 -7.10 -19.21
N LEU A 95 9.26 -7.53 -18.86
CA LEU A 95 9.47 -8.53 -17.82
C LEU A 95 8.98 -8.05 -16.45
N THR A 96 9.33 -6.83 -16.03
CA THR A 96 8.86 -6.27 -14.76
C THR A 96 7.34 -6.06 -14.75
N ALA A 97 6.72 -5.75 -15.89
CA ALA A 97 5.26 -5.70 -15.99
C ALA A 97 4.63 -7.09 -15.76
N ALA A 98 5.22 -8.15 -16.31
CA ALA A 98 4.78 -9.52 -16.08
C ALA A 98 4.96 -9.95 -14.61
N MET A 99 6.10 -9.59 -13.99
CA MET A 99 6.33 -9.83 -12.56
C MET A 99 5.26 -9.14 -11.70
N ALA A 100 4.95 -7.88 -11.99
CA ALA A 100 3.90 -7.13 -11.30
C ALA A 100 2.52 -7.77 -11.49
N ALA A 101 2.18 -8.18 -12.72
CA ALA A 101 0.91 -8.85 -12.99
C ALA A 101 0.79 -10.18 -12.23
N ALA A 102 1.83 -11.02 -12.27
CA ALA A 102 1.86 -12.29 -11.54
C ALA A 102 1.71 -12.09 -10.02
N SER A 103 2.30 -11.04 -9.45
CA SER A 103 2.20 -10.75 -8.00
C SER A 103 0.78 -10.47 -7.52
N THR A 104 -0.14 -10.06 -8.39
CA THR A 104 -1.57 -9.87 -8.03
C THR A 104 -2.25 -11.19 -7.66
N MET A 105 -1.71 -12.33 -8.12
CA MET A 105 -2.27 -13.66 -7.88
C MET A 105 -1.93 -14.23 -6.50
N ARG A 106 -1.13 -13.53 -5.69
CA ARG A 106 -0.82 -13.93 -4.30
C ARG A 106 -2.08 -14.08 -3.43
N GLY A 107 -3.11 -13.28 -3.71
CA GLY A 107 -4.41 -13.36 -3.03
C GLY A 107 -5.38 -14.39 -3.63
N SER A 108 -4.93 -15.26 -4.53
CA SER A 108 -5.78 -16.26 -5.17
C SER A 108 -6.40 -17.22 -4.13
N PRO A 109 -7.67 -17.63 -4.29
CA PRO A 109 -8.25 -18.69 -3.47
C PRO A 109 -7.71 -20.08 -3.82
N ASP A 110 -7.01 -20.22 -4.95
CA ASP A 110 -6.30 -21.45 -5.33
C ASP A 110 -4.90 -21.44 -4.70
N GLU A 111 -4.66 -22.38 -3.77
CA GLU A 111 -3.45 -22.44 -2.97
C GLU A 111 -2.18 -22.62 -3.82
N GLU A 112 -2.26 -23.44 -4.87
CA GLU A 112 -1.14 -23.68 -5.79
C GLU A 112 -0.76 -22.41 -6.55
N THR A 113 -1.76 -21.71 -7.08
CA THR A 113 -1.60 -20.40 -7.74
C THR A 113 -1.03 -19.36 -6.78
N ALA A 114 -1.57 -19.23 -5.57
CA ALA A 114 -1.12 -18.26 -4.58
C ALA A 114 0.33 -18.53 -4.14
N ALA A 115 0.69 -19.80 -3.93
CA ALA A 115 2.05 -20.21 -3.57
C ALA A 115 3.04 -19.96 -4.70
N ALA A 116 2.69 -20.30 -5.95
CA ALA A 116 3.50 -20.03 -7.13
C ALA A 116 3.71 -18.52 -7.33
N ALA A 117 2.65 -17.71 -7.21
CA ALA A 117 2.71 -16.26 -7.33
C ALA A 117 3.57 -15.62 -6.23
N THR A 118 3.50 -16.13 -5.01
CA THR A 118 4.33 -15.70 -3.88
C THR A 118 5.81 -16.00 -4.15
N TRP A 119 6.13 -17.21 -4.61
CA TRP A 119 7.49 -17.57 -5.00
C TRP A 119 8.01 -16.73 -6.17
N VAL A 120 7.20 -16.50 -7.20
CA VAL A 120 7.54 -15.61 -8.33
C VAL A 120 7.79 -14.19 -7.85
N THR A 121 6.99 -13.68 -6.93
CA THR A 121 7.17 -12.34 -6.34
C THR A 121 8.51 -12.23 -5.63
N ALA A 122 8.84 -13.21 -4.77
CA ALA A 122 10.14 -13.27 -4.10
C ALA A 122 11.30 -13.30 -5.10
N ARG A 123 11.21 -14.17 -6.12
CA ARG A 123 12.23 -14.32 -7.15
C ARG A 123 12.37 -13.06 -8.01
N SER A 124 11.28 -12.32 -8.22
CA SER A 124 11.28 -11.05 -8.94
C SER A 124 12.01 -9.95 -8.16
N ILE A 125 11.83 -9.91 -6.83
CA ILE A 125 12.56 -8.98 -5.96
C ILE A 125 14.06 -9.29 -5.99
N GLU A 126 14.45 -10.55 -5.79
CA GLU A 126 15.83 -11.00 -5.90
C GLU A 126 16.43 -10.64 -7.27
N PHE A 127 15.70 -10.94 -8.36
CA PHE A 127 16.14 -10.60 -9.70
C PHE A 127 16.37 -9.10 -9.89
N ALA A 128 15.42 -8.26 -9.48
CA ALA A 128 15.54 -6.82 -9.60
C ALA A 128 16.76 -6.31 -8.80
N VAL A 129 16.96 -6.82 -7.59
CA VAL A 129 18.04 -6.37 -6.70
C VAL A 129 19.41 -6.85 -7.16
N ASP A 130 19.54 -8.14 -7.45
CA ASP A 130 20.82 -8.82 -7.61
C ASP A 130 21.29 -8.89 -9.08
N GLN A 131 20.36 -8.85 -10.04
CA GLN A 131 20.68 -9.04 -11.46
C GLN A 131 20.58 -7.75 -12.28
N VAL A 132 19.73 -6.79 -11.88
CA VAL A 132 19.53 -5.54 -12.62
C VAL A 132 20.45 -4.44 -12.06
N PRO A 133 21.41 -3.92 -12.85
CA PRO A 133 22.23 -2.79 -12.40
C PRO A 133 21.37 -1.54 -12.14
N PRO A 134 21.64 -0.75 -11.07
CA PRO A 134 20.83 0.42 -10.74
C PRO A 134 20.63 1.41 -11.89
N LYS A 135 21.68 1.61 -12.72
CA LYS A 135 21.64 2.48 -13.91
C LYS A 135 20.64 2.05 -15.00
N ASN A 136 20.14 0.81 -14.94
CA ASN A 136 19.22 0.26 -15.93
C ASN A 136 17.76 0.39 -15.48
N TYR A 137 17.47 0.86 -14.26
CA TYR A 137 16.11 1.10 -13.80
C TYR A 137 15.49 2.28 -14.56
N THR A 138 14.57 1.98 -15.47
CA THR A 138 13.75 2.99 -16.13
C THR A 138 12.56 3.37 -15.24
N ASP A 139 11.92 4.51 -15.52
CA ASP A 139 10.71 4.93 -14.80
C ASP A 139 9.58 3.90 -14.91
N THR A 140 9.42 3.26 -16.07
CA THR A 140 8.46 2.19 -16.29
C THR A 140 8.75 0.99 -15.39
N MET A 141 10.01 0.55 -15.31
CA MET A 141 10.40 -0.54 -14.42
C MET A 141 10.13 -0.20 -12.95
N LYS A 142 10.43 1.02 -12.53
CA LYS A 142 10.18 1.48 -11.16
C LYS A 142 8.68 1.44 -10.83
N GLN A 143 7.83 1.90 -11.74
CA GLN A 143 6.37 1.83 -11.57
C GLN A 143 5.87 0.38 -11.49
N ASN A 144 6.37 -0.51 -12.35
CA ASN A 144 6.00 -1.93 -12.33
C ASN A 144 6.45 -2.60 -11.00
N LEU A 145 7.68 -2.34 -10.56
CA LEU A 145 8.21 -2.88 -9.31
C LEU A 145 7.51 -2.29 -8.08
N ALA A 146 7.11 -1.02 -8.11
CA ALA A 146 6.27 -0.43 -7.07
C ALA A 146 4.91 -1.11 -6.98
N ALA A 147 4.28 -1.45 -8.10
CA ALA A 147 3.05 -2.25 -8.09
C ALA A 147 3.28 -3.66 -7.52
N LEU A 148 4.39 -4.31 -7.87
CA LEU A 148 4.77 -5.61 -7.29
C LEU A 148 4.94 -5.53 -5.76
N LEU A 149 5.68 -4.53 -5.28
CA LEU A 149 5.89 -4.30 -3.84
C LEU A 149 4.59 -3.91 -3.12
N GLY A 150 3.73 -3.14 -3.78
CA GLY A 150 2.39 -2.80 -3.29
C GLY A 150 1.48 -4.03 -3.15
N ASN A 151 1.66 -5.08 -3.95
CA ASN A 151 1.00 -6.37 -3.78
C ASN A 151 1.60 -7.21 -2.61
N SER A 152 2.46 -6.60 -1.78
CA SER A 152 3.07 -7.17 -0.58
C SER A 152 2.86 -6.28 0.65
N PRO A 153 1.60 -5.89 0.97
CA PRO A 153 1.36 -4.88 1.98
C PRO A 153 1.69 -5.37 3.39
N ASP A 154 1.44 -6.64 3.71
CA ASP A 154 1.78 -7.21 5.02
C ASP A 154 3.30 -7.16 5.27
N GLU A 155 4.10 -7.44 4.23
CA GLU A 155 5.55 -7.35 4.30
C GLU A 155 6.05 -5.91 4.49
N VAL A 156 5.42 -4.93 3.84
CA VAL A 156 5.73 -3.50 4.05
C VAL A 156 5.39 -3.07 5.48
N VAL A 157 4.22 -3.47 6.00
CA VAL A 157 3.80 -3.16 7.38
C VAL A 157 4.73 -3.80 8.40
N ALA A 158 5.17 -5.04 8.16
CA ALA A 158 6.11 -5.75 9.00
C ALA A 158 7.42 -4.99 9.17
N LEU A 159 8.06 -4.63 8.04
CA LEU A 159 9.31 -3.88 8.04
C LEU A 159 9.14 -2.47 8.63
N ALA A 160 8.02 -1.80 8.33
CA ALA A 160 7.68 -0.52 8.97
C ALA A 160 7.54 -0.66 10.50
N GLY A 161 7.05 -1.81 10.97
CA GLY A 161 6.96 -2.24 12.36
C GLY A 161 8.33 -2.52 13.03
N GLY A 162 9.38 -2.69 12.24
CA GLY A 162 10.71 -3.15 12.69
C GLY A 162 10.79 -4.67 12.85
N GLU A 163 9.86 -5.41 12.24
CA GLU A 163 9.93 -6.86 12.12
C GLU A 163 10.86 -7.27 10.96
N SER A 164 11.20 -8.56 10.88
CA SER A 164 12.11 -9.10 9.86
C SER A 164 11.41 -10.16 9.02
N LEU A 165 11.52 -10.03 7.69
CA LEU A 165 11.09 -11.02 6.70
C LEU A 165 11.96 -12.27 6.72
N GLU A 166 13.15 -12.23 7.33
CA GLU A 166 13.98 -13.44 7.50
C GLU A 166 13.44 -14.39 8.57
N SER A 167 12.49 -13.92 9.39
CA SER A 167 11.77 -14.76 10.33
C SER A 167 10.77 -15.65 9.58
N SER A 168 10.90 -16.97 9.74
CA SER A 168 10.08 -17.96 9.04
C SER A 168 8.59 -17.87 9.40
N ASP A 169 7.72 -18.10 8.41
CA ASP A 169 6.28 -18.33 8.55
C ASP A 169 5.43 -17.18 9.14
N LEU A 170 5.92 -15.94 9.10
CA LEU A 170 5.13 -14.77 9.55
C LEU A 170 4.29 -14.17 8.42
N TYR A 171 4.86 -14.05 7.23
CA TYR A 171 4.27 -13.42 6.04
C TYR A 171 4.47 -14.29 4.81
N GLY A 172 3.82 -13.95 3.70
CA GLY A 172 3.92 -14.74 2.48
C GLY A 172 5.35 -14.80 1.92
N LEU A 173 6.11 -13.70 2.01
CA LEU A 173 7.51 -13.66 1.55
C LEU A 173 8.54 -14.06 2.62
N SER A 174 8.10 -14.41 3.83
CA SER A 174 8.99 -14.75 4.94
C SER A 174 9.93 -15.90 4.58
N GLY A 175 11.23 -15.72 4.78
CA GLY A 175 12.27 -16.71 4.47
C GLY A 175 12.54 -16.90 2.96
N LEU A 176 11.79 -16.24 2.08
CA LEU A 176 12.02 -16.23 0.62
C LEU A 176 12.78 -14.99 0.16
N VAL A 177 12.68 -13.89 0.91
CA VAL A 177 13.33 -12.61 0.64
C VAL A 177 13.98 -12.11 1.93
N THR A 178 15.20 -11.57 1.83
CA THR A 178 15.86 -10.90 2.96
C THR A 178 15.33 -9.48 3.16
N ASP A 179 15.45 -8.94 4.37
CA ASP A 179 15.08 -7.54 4.66
C ASP A 179 15.80 -6.60 3.69
N ALA A 180 17.12 -6.81 3.54
CA ALA A 180 17.97 -6.04 2.65
C ALA A 180 17.52 -6.08 1.17
N GLN A 181 17.06 -7.22 0.67
CA GLN A 181 16.54 -7.31 -0.71
C GLN A 181 15.24 -6.52 -0.86
N PHE A 182 14.29 -6.71 0.05
CA PHE A 182 13.00 -6.01 -0.03
C PHE A 182 13.17 -4.48 0.10
N GLU A 183 13.96 -4.06 1.09
CA GLU A 183 14.29 -2.65 1.35
C GLU A 183 15.07 -2.02 0.19
N THR A 184 16.02 -2.76 -0.41
CA THR A 184 16.72 -2.29 -1.60
C THR A 184 15.78 -2.12 -2.78
N ALA A 185 14.81 -3.03 -2.96
CA ALA A 185 13.82 -2.89 -4.02
C ALA A 185 12.95 -1.64 -3.81
N LEU A 186 12.46 -1.38 -2.60
CA LEU A 186 11.76 -0.14 -2.24
C LEU A 186 12.64 1.09 -2.52
N TYR A 187 13.87 1.11 -2.02
CA TYR A 187 14.82 2.20 -2.19
C TYR A 187 15.07 2.56 -3.66
N ARG A 188 15.17 1.55 -4.55
CA ARG A 188 15.44 1.76 -5.98
C ARG A 188 14.25 2.29 -6.78
N VAL A 189 13.03 2.22 -6.25
CA VAL A 189 11.82 2.63 -6.95
C VAL A 189 11.19 3.90 -6.39
N ILE A 190 11.39 4.19 -5.11
CA ILE A 190 10.68 5.27 -4.40
C ILE A 190 11.04 6.67 -4.88
N ASP A 191 12.18 6.83 -5.56
CA ASP A 191 12.62 8.10 -6.15
C ASP A 191 11.85 8.49 -7.41
N ASN A 192 11.02 7.60 -7.94
CA ASN A 192 10.07 7.92 -8.99
C ASN A 192 8.73 8.33 -8.37
N GLU A 193 8.26 9.54 -8.70
CA GLU A 193 7.03 10.12 -8.14
C GLU A 193 5.80 9.23 -8.34
N ASN A 194 5.61 8.65 -9.53
CA ASN A 194 4.48 7.76 -9.79
C ASN A 194 4.59 6.42 -9.04
N ALA A 195 5.81 5.92 -8.85
CA ALA A 195 6.06 4.71 -8.08
C ALA A 195 5.78 4.95 -6.57
N ALA A 196 6.23 6.09 -6.04
CA ALA A 196 5.94 6.51 -4.67
C ALA A 196 4.44 6.70 -4.44
N ASP A 197 3.74 7.41 -5.34
CA ASP A 197 2.28 7.60 -5.28
C ASP A 197 1.53 6.26 -5.30
N THR A 198 1.99 5.30 -6.13
CA THR A 198 1.43 3.95 -6.17
C THR A 198 1.57 3.25 -4.81
N LEU A 199 2.77 3.26 -4.23
CA LEU A 199 3.03 2.62 -2.93
C LEU A 199 2.20 3.25 -1.81
N VAL A 200 2.19 4.58 -1.72
CA VAL A 200 1.41 5.31 -0.73
C VAL A 200 -0.08 4.99 -0.88
N THR A 201 -0.62 5.06 -2.10
CA THR A 201 -2.04 4.79 -2.36
C THR A 201 -2.44 3.37 -2.00
N VAL A 202 -1.62 2.37 -2.37
CA VAL A 202 -1.91 0.96 -2.06
C VAL A 202 -1.88 0.73 -0.55
N MET A 203 -0.88 1.28 0.15
CA MET A 203 -0.79 1.13 1.60
C MET A 203 -1.91 1.86 2.35
N LEU A 204 -2.30 3.07 1.92
CA LEU A 204 -3.47 3.75 2.48
C LEU A 204 -4.74 2.93 2.29
N SER A 205 -4.93 2.33 1.11
CA SER A 205 -6.07 1.46 0.82
C SER A 205 -6.06 0.19 1.69
N TYR A 206 -4.89 -0.44 1.86
CA TYR A 206 -4.72 -1.57 2.77
C TYR A 206 -5.15 -1.20 4.20
N HIS A 207 -4.61 -0.11 4.75
CA HIS A 207 -4.95 0.32 6.11
C HIS A 207 -6.43 0.69 6.27
N HIS A 208 -7.02 1.35 5.27
CA HIS A 208 -8.44 1.66 5.26
C HIS A 208 -9.30 0.39 5.28
N ASN A 209 -8.96 -0.62 4.48
CA ASN A 209 -9.65 -1.91 4.52
C ASN A 209 -9.53 -2.58 5.91
N GLN A 210 -8.35 -2.50 6.54
CA GLN A 210 -8.17 -3.03 7.89
C GLN A 210 -9.03 -2.32 8.94
N ILE A 211 -9.23 -1.01 8.80
CA ILE A 211 -10.10 -0.19 9.65
C ILE A 211 -11.56 -0.63 9.49
N ASP A 212 -12.05 -0.67 8.25
CA ASP A 212 -13.42 -1.05 7.93
C ASP A 212 -13.76 -2.47 8.37
N GLU A 213 -12.79 -3.39 8.31
CA GLU A 213 -12.97 -4.78 8.73
C GLU A 213 -12.97 -4.93 10.27
N LYS A 214 -12.01 -4.31 10.96
CA LYS A 214 -11.71 -4.63 12.36
C LYS A 214 -12.56 -3.83 13.35
N ILE A 215 -12.85 -2.55 13.09
CA ILE A 215 -13.55 -1.70 14.07
C ILE A 215 -14.99 -2.15 14.34
N PRO A 216 -15.82 -2.52 13.34
CA PRO A 216 -17.22 -2.90 13.59
C PRO A 216 -17.40 -4.09 14.53
N THR A 217 -16.37 -4.93 14.69
CA THR A 217 -16.38 -6.13 15.53
C THR A 217 -15.48 -6.02 16.76
N ALA A 218 -14.81 -4.89 16.96
CA ALA A 218 -13.88 -4.68 18.05
C ALA A 218 -14.58 -4.64 19.41
N ALA A 219 -13.97 -5.29 20.40
CA ALA A 219 -14.42 -5.19 21.80
C ALA A 219 -14.16 -3.78 22.38
N ASP A 220 -13.10 -3.13 21.91
CA ASP A 220 -12.74 -1.75 22.22
C ASP A 220 -12.44 -1.00 20.91
N PRO A 221 -13.48 -0.38 20.29
CA PRO A 221 -13.35 0.32 19.03
C PRO A 221 -12.38 1.52 19.09
N GLU A 222 -12.27 2.21 20.22
CA GLU A 222 -11.36 3.34 20.38
C GLU A 222 -9.90 2.87 20.34
N THR A 223 -9.52 1.93 21.21
CA THR A 223 -8.16 1.36 21.22
C THR A 223 -7.81 0.73 19.87
N THR A 224 -8.79 0.08 19.21
CA THR A 224 -8.59 -0.52 17.89
C THR A 224 -8.34 0.54 16.81
N LEU A 225 -9.15 1.60 16.75
CA LEU A 225 -8.95 2.72 15.83
C LEU A 225 -7.56 3.33 16.00
N LEU A 226 -7.19 3.64 17.25
CA LEU A 226 -5.90 4.24 17.60
C LEU A 226 -4.72 3.39 17.11
N GLY A 227 -4.74 2.08 17.40
CA GLY A 227 -3.69 1.16 16.97
C GLY A 227 -3.60 1.03 15.44
N LEU A 228 -4.74 1.04 14.74
CA LEU A 228 -4.75 0.96 13.27
C LEU A 228 -4.21 2.23 12.62
N TYR A 229 -4.56 3.41 13.13
CA TYR A 229 -3.99 4.67 12.62
C TYR A 229 -2.52 4.86 13.00
N GLN A 230 -2.08 4.35 14.15
CA GLN A 230 -0.66 4.27 14.49
C GLN A 230 0.11 3.43 13.46
N SER A 231 -0.42 2.24 13.11
CA SER A 231 0.19 1.36 12.11
C SER A 231 0.20 1.96 10.70
N ALA A 232 -0.88 2.65 10.32
CA ALA A 232 -0.94 3.40 9.07
C ALA A 232 0.13 4.49 9.01
N ALA A 233 0.22 5.32 10.06
CA ALA A 233 1.24 6.36 10.14
C ALA A 233 2.66 5.79 10.18
N GLN A 234 2.87 4.66 10.84
CA GLN A 234 4.15 3.95 10.84
C GLN A 234 4.55 3.48 9.44
N THR A 235 3.62 2.94 8.67
CA THR A 235 3.89 2.56 7.28
C THR A 235 4.25 3.77 6.42
N MET A 236 3.54 4.89 6.60
CA MET A 236 3.81 6.12 5.84
C MET A 236 5.16 6.74 6.21
N GLY A 237 5.48 6.78 7.50
CA GLY A 237 6.78 7.22 7.98
C GLY A 237 7.91 6.34 7.46
N TYR A 238 7.70 5.03 7.34
CA TYR A 238 8.69 4.11 6.78
C TYR A 238 9.01 4.40 5.31
N LEU A 239 7.99 4.63 4.48
CA LEU A 239 8.18 5.04 3.08
C LEU A 239 8.87 6.41 2.97
N ASP A 240 8.51 7.35 3.84
CA ASP A 240 9.16 8.66 3.95
C ASP A 240 10.65 8.52 4.32
N GLY A 241 10.96 7.71 5.33
CA GLY A 241 12.33 7.44 5.76
C GLY A 241 13.21 6.83 4.65
N ILE A 242 12.68 5.88 3.87
CA ILE A 242 13.40 5.31 2.71
C ILE A 242 13.58 6.36 1.61
N THR A 243 12.58 7.22 1.38
CA THR A 243 12.66 8.31 0.40
C THR A 243 13.79 9.27 0.75
N GLU A 244 13.86 9.74 2.00
CA GLU A 244 14.93 10.61 2.45
C GLU A 244 16.31 9.93 2.42
N LEU A 245 16.37 8.63 2.77
CA LEU A 245 17.60 7.84 2.65
C LEU A 245 18.13 7.85 1.21
N HIS A 246 17.24 7.78 0.21
CA HIS A 246 17.60 7.87 -1.21
C HIS A 246 18.06 9.28 -1.62
N THR A 247 17.41 10.33 -1.12
CA THR A 247 17.77 11.73 -1.43
C THR A 247 19.01 12.21 -0.68
N ASN A 248 19.64 11.37 0.14
CA ASN A 248 20.71 11.73 1.09
C ASN A 248 20.25 12.85 2.06
N ASN A 249 19.02 12.74 2.55
CA ASN A 249 18.35 13.71 3.42
C ASN A 249 18.19 15.09 2.78
N ASN A 250 17.98 15.14 1.46
CA ASN A 250 17.65 16.36 0.75
C ASN A 250 16.13 16.46 0.57
N SER A 251 15.46 17.04 1.56
CA SER A 251 14.00 17.11 1.63
C SER A 251 13.32 17.92 0.51
N THR A 252 14.09 18.59 -0.35
CA THR A 252 13.55 19.31 -1.52
C THR A 252 13.37 18.41 -2.75
N SER A 253 13.79 17.14 -2.65
CA SER A 253 13.70 16.14 -3.71
C SER A 253 12.85 14.94 -3.30
N ASP A 254 12.13 15.04 -2.19
CA ASP A 254 11.28 13.97 -1.71
C ASP A 254 10.07 13.82 -2.63
N THR A 255 9.84 12.59 -3.07
CA THR A 255 8.67 12.18 -3.83
C THR A 255 7.44 12.02 -2.95
N ILE A 256 7.63 12.01 -1.63
CA ILE A 256 6.60 11.88 -0.60
C ILE A 256 6.54 13.18 0.21
N ASN A 257 5.36 13.80 0.28
CA ASN A 257 5.13 14.93 1.20
C ASN A 257 4.55 14.41 2.53
N ALA A 258 5.45 14.08 3.46
CA ALA A 258 5.08 13.52 4.77
C ALA A 258 4.13 14.41 5.58
N ALA A 259 4.29 15.75 5.50
CA ALA A 259 3.43 16.68 6.22
C ALA A 259 1.99 16.64 5.70
N ASP A 260 1.83 16.61 4.37
CA ASP A 260 0.53 16.48 3.73
C ASP A 260 -0.11 15.12 4.06
N MET A 261 0.68 14.04 4.01
CA MET A 261 0.20 12.69 4.33
C MET A 261 -0.26 12.53 5.78
N ASN A 262 0.50 13.01 6.75
CA ASN A 262 0.10 12.98 8.17
C ASN A 262 -1.16 13.81 8.40
N THR A 263 -1.30 14.95 7.72
CA THR A 263 -2.49 15.79 7.78
C THR A 263 -3.71 15.06 7.23
N VAL A 264 -3.58 14.38 6.10
CA VAL A 264 -4.64 13.57 5.47
C VAL A 264 -5.04 12.39 6.37
N LEU A 265 -4.07 11.63 6.88
CA LEU A 265 -4.32 10.51 7.80
C LEU A 265 -5.06 10.97 9.06
N THR A 266 -4.63 12.09 9.64
CA THR A 266 -5.25 12.65 10.85
C THR A 266 -6.70 13.08 10.58
N ALA A 267 -6.95 13.73 9.43
CA ALA A 267 -8.29 14.12 9.05
C ALA A 267 -9.21 12.89 8.85
N GLN A 268 -8.73 11.84 8.18
CA GLN A 268 -9.49 10.61 8.00
C GLN A 268 -9.77 9.91 9.34
N ALA A 269 -8.80 9.89 10.26
CA ALA A 269 -8.97 9.32 11.59
C ALA A 269 -10.09 10.01 12.38
N TYR A 270 -10.22 11.33 12.26
CA TYR A 270 -11.33 12.05 12.89
C TYR A 270 -12.68 11.72 12.26
N VAL A 271 -12.73 11.55 10.94
CA VAL A 271 -13.95 11.17 10.22
C VAL A 271 -14.39 9.78 10.68
N ASP A 272 -13.48 8.83 10.77
CA ASP A 272 -13.76 7.46 11.22
C ASP A 272 -14.15 7.45 12.71
N ALA A 273 -13.46 8.22 13.55
CA ALA A 273 -13.82 8.37 14.96
C ALA A 273 -15.26 8.91 15.11
N ALA A 274 -15.66 9.89 14.29
CA ALA A 274 -17.02 10.39 14.27
C ALA A 274 -18.01 9.32 13.79
N GLN A 275 -17.70 8.62 12.70
CA GLN A 275 -18.53 7.56 12.11
C GLN A 275 -18.80 6.42 13.10
N TYR A 276 -17.80 6.05 13.91
CA TYR A 276 -17.93 5.01 14.93
C TYR A 276 -18.45 5.53 16.28
N GLY A 277 -18.84 6.81 16.37
CA GLY A 277 -19.44 7.39 17.57
C GLY A 277 -18.47 7.51 18.75
N LEU A 278 -17.17 7.67 18.46
CA LEU A 278 -16.11 7.76 19.46
C LEU A 278 -15.87 9.19 19.95
N LEU A 279 -16.32 10.18 19.18
CA LEU A 279 -16.19 11.58 19.54
C LEU A 279 -17.31 12.04 20.50
N SER A 280 -16.99 12.99 21.36
CA SER A 280 -17.96 13.59 22.27
C SER A 280 -19.03 14.43 21.55
N GLU A 281 -20.18 14.61 22.19
CA GLU A 281 -21.26 15.47 21.67
C GLU A 281 -20.77 16.91 21.49
N GLU A 282 -19.97 17.42 22.42
CA GLU A 282 -19.36 18.75 22.35
C GLU A 282 -18.47 18.92 21.12
N THR A 283 -17.73 17.87 20.76
CA THR A 283 -16.88 17.87 19.56
C THR A 283 -17.70 17.92 18.28
N LEU A 284 -18.82 17.20 18.21
CA LEU A 284 -19.75 17.25 17.08
C LEU A 284 -20.49 18.61 17.01
N GLU A 285 -20.85 19.20 18.16
CA GLU A 285 -21.44 20.54 18.21
C GLU A 285 -20.46 21.63 17.72
N ALA A 286 -19.17 21.49 18.02
CA ALA A 286 -18.15 22.38 17.47
C ALA A 286 -18.05 22.29 15.94
N ALA A 287 -18.29 21.11 15.34
CA ALA A 287 -18.37 20.96 13.90
C ALA A 287 -19.60 21.69 13.30
N ALA A 288 -20.72 21.66 14.00
CA ALA A 288 -21.99 22.30 13.60
C ALA A 288 -21.96 23.84 13.73
N THR A 289 -21.20 24.35 14.69
CA THR A 289 -21.16 25.79 15.01
C THR A 289 -19.95 26.51 14.42
N GLY A 290 -18.87 25.77 14.12
CA GLY A 290 -17.63 26.27 13.52
C GLY A 290 -16.97 27.44 14.26
N ASN A 291 -15.93 28.03 13.66
CA ASN A 291 -15.18 29.13 14.29
C ASN A 291 -15.88 30.51 14.16
N ASN A 292 -16.89 30.62 13.29
CA ASN A 292 -17.58 31.88 12.96
C ASN A 292 -19.12 31.81 13.13
N GLY A 293 -19.63 30.83 13.89
CA GLY A 293 -21.06 30.66 14.15
C GLY A 293 -21.86 30.00 13.02
N GLY A 294 -21.18 29.29 12.10
CA GLY A 294 -21.80 28.45 11.08
C GLY A 294 -21.00 27.15 10.90
N PRO A 295 -21.64 26.06 10.40
CA PRO A 295 -21.04 24.73 10.33
C PRO A 295 -19.82 24.67 9.42
N PHE A 296 -18.89 23.77 9.74
CA PHE A 296 -17.85 23.37 8.80
C PHE A 296 -18.47 22.71 7.56
N SER A 297 -17.79 22.82 6.40
CA SER A 297 -18.31 22.28 5.14
C SER A 297 -18.46 20.76 5.11
N PHE A 298 -17.74 20.05 5.98
CA PHE A 298 -17.84 18.59 6.14
C PHE A 298 -18.93 18.16 7.12
N TYR A 299 -19.52 19.10 7.88
CA TYR A 299 -20.62 18.81 8.79
C TYR A 299 -21.94 18.76 8.04
N THR A 300 -22.71 17.71 8.29
CA THR A 300 -24.08 17.53 7.79
C THR A 300 -24.95 16.89 8.87
N GLU A 301 -26.28 16.87 8.65
CA GLU A 301 -27.20 16.08 9.46
C GLU A 301 -27.93 15.08 8.58
N VAL A 302 -27.82 13.79 8.91
CA VAL A 302 -28.55 12.70 8.26
C VAL A 302 -29.55 12.14 9.25
N ASP A 303 -30.84 12.18 8.92
CA ASP A 303 -31.94 11.78 9.81
C ASP A 303 -31.92 12.49 11.19
N GLY A 304 -31.44 13.73 11.22
CA GLY A 304 -31.31 14.53 12.45
C GLY A 304 -30.19 14.05 13.38
N GLN A 305 -29.21 13.31 12.86
CA GLN A 305 -27.97 12.96 13.56
C GLN A 305 -26.78 13.71 12.94
N PRO A 306 -25.87 14.26 13.76
CA PRO A 306 -24.61 14.82 13.29
C PRO A 306 -23.81 13.80 12.47
N THR A 307 -23.36 14.20 11.28
CA THR A 307 -22.52 13.39 10.41
C THR A 307 -21.35 14.21 9.90
N ILE A 308 -20.14 13.70 10.14
CA ILE A 308 -18.91 14.21 9.53
C ILE A 308 -18.69 13.45 8.23
N THR A 309 -18.59 14.16 7.11
CA THR A 309 -18.42 13.56 5.78
C THR A 309 -17.09 13.97 5.17
N ALA A 310 -16.46 13.06 4.42
CA ALA A 310 -15.21 13.34 3.73
C ALA A 310 -15.32 12.99 2.24
N PRO A 311 -14.62 13.74 1.35
CA PRO A 311 -14.36 13.24 0.02
C PRO A 311 -13.48 12.00 0.10
N ASN A 312 -13.62 11.10 -0.86
CA ASN A 312 -12.75 9.94 -1.02
C ASN A 312 -12.02 10.03 -2.37
N PRO A 313 -10.69 10.25 -2.40
CA PRO A 313 -9.79 10.47 -1.26
C PRO A 313 -9.89 11.89 -0.65
N ILE A 314 -9.41 12.07 0.59
CA ILE A 314 -9.19 13.39 1.20
C ILE A 314 -7.92 14.02 0.62
N THR A 315 -8.03 15.23 0.06
CA THR A 315 -6.85 15.99 -0.38
C THR A 315 -6.18 16.71 0.79
N PRO A 316 -4.87 17.01 0.73
CA PRO A 316 -4.19 17.79 1.76
C PRO A 316 -4.88 19.13 2.05
N GLU A 317 -5.34 19.85 1.03
CA GLU A 317 -6.07 21.11 1.21
C GLU A 317 -7.39 20.92 1.96
N THR A 318 -8.10 19.82 1.66
CA THR A 318 -9.37 19.49 2.33
C THR A 318 -9.13 19.09 3.79
N ALA A 319 -8.05 18.34 4.05
CA ALA A 319 -7.66 17.88 5.38
C ALA A 319 -7.47 19.03 6.38
N HIS A 320 -6.96 20.19 5.93
CA HIS A 320 -6.77 21.38 6.77
C HIS A 320 -8.06 21.86 7.46
N SER A 321 -9.23 21.64 6.86
CA SER A 321 -10.49 22.01 7.50
C SER A 321 -10.77 21.19 8.76
N TYR A 322 -10.41 19.91 8.77
CA TYR A 322 -10.55 19.02 9.93
C TYR A 322 -9.53 19.37 11.01
N ILE A 323 -8.30 19.73 10.62
CA ILE A 323 -7.29 20.23 11.56
C ILE A 323 -7.75 21.53 12.22
N ASN A 324 -8.39 22.44 11.48
CA ASN A 324 -8.98 23.64 12.07
C ASN A 324 -10.06 23.29 13.09
N TRP A 325 -10.93 22.33 12.80
CA TRP A 325 -11.93 21.85 13.76
C TRP A 325 -11.29 21.27 15.03
N ARG A 326 -10.23 20.47 14.89
CA ARG A 326 -9.47 19.94 16.01
C ARG A 326 -8.98 21.03 16.98
N THR A 327 -8.58 22.20 16.47
CA THR A 327 -8.10 23.30 17.33
C THR A 327 -9.18 23.92 18.21
N LEU A 328 -10.46 23.67 17.92
CA LEU A 328 -11.61 24.22 18.64
C LEU A 328 -12.09 23.31 19.77
N VAL A 329 -11.62 22.06 19.81
CA VAL A 329 -12.16 21.02 20.69
C VAL A 329 -11.07 20.45 21.60
N ASN A 330 -11.50 19.98 22.77
CA ASN A 330 -10.65 19.26 23.72
C ASN A 330 -11.18 17.85 23.91
N ASP A 331 -11.14 17.07 22.83
CA ASP A 331 -11.60 15.67 22.79
C ASP A 331 -10.43 14.72 23.04
N SER A 332 -10.56 13.81 24.00
CA SER A 332 -9.50 12.87 24.33
C SER A 332 -9.17 11.93 23.17
N VAL A 333 -10.16 11.52 22.38
CA VAL A 333 -9.94 10.60 21.26
C VAL A 333 -9.13 11.28 20.18
N MET A 334 -9.48 12.51 19.82
CA MET A 334 -8.69 13.27 18.85
C MET A 334 -7.27 13.57 19.33
N ILE A 335 -7.09 13.87 20.62
CA ILE A 335 -5.75 14.05 21.20
C ILE A 335 -4.92 12.76 21.09
N SER A 336 -5.52 11.60 21.38
CA SER A 336 -4.86 10.30 21.24
C SER A 336 -4.52 10.00 19.78
N ILE A 337 -5.43 10.27 18.83
CA ILE A 337 -5.17 10.14 17.39
C ILE A 337 -3.94 10.96 16.98
N ASP A 338 -3.88 12.25 17.39
CA ASP A 338 -2.73 13.11 17.09
C ASP A 338 -1.43 12.49 17.61
N SER A 339 -1.45 12.02 18.86
CA SER A 339 -0.29 11.43 19.52
C SER A 339 0.17 10.14 18.82
N ASP A 340 -0.77 9.26 18.48
CA ASP A 340 -0.49 7.93 17.96
C ASP A 340 -0.07 7.99 16.49
N ILE A 341 -0.65 8.88 15.68
CA ILE A 341 -0.16 9.14 14.32
C ILE A 341 1.26 9.70 14.35
N ASN A 342 1.54 10.71 15.18
CA ASN A 342 2.89 11.27 15.30
C ASN A 342 3.91 10.23 15.78
N THR A 343 3.52 9.38 16.74
CA THR A 343 4.35 8.31 17.27
C THR A 343 4.61 7.25 16.21
N GLY A 344 3.56 6.78 15.54
CA GLY A 344 3.64 5.81 14.45
C GLY A 344 4.59 6.30 13.36
N HIS A 345 4.34 7.50 12.82
CA HIS A 345 5.20 8.12 11.83
C HIS A 345 6.68 8.17 12.25
N SER A 346 6.95 8.63 13.47
CA SER A 346 8.33 8.75 13.98
C SER A 346 9.03 7.39 14.08
N LEU A 347 8.32 6.34 14.50
CA LEU A 347 8.85 4.98 14.57
C LEU A 347 9.12 4.42 13.18
N GLY A 348 8.15 4.56 12.28
CA GLY A 348 8.26 4.12 10.89
C GLY A 348 9.43 4.78 10.18
N TYR A 349 9.52 6.11 10.31
CA TYR A 349 10.61 6.91 9.75
C TYR A 349 11.98 6.45 10.25
N ALA A 350 12.11 6.18 11.55
CA ALA A 350 13.35 5.66 12.11
C ALA A 350 13.72 4.29 11.52
N ASN A 351 12.74 3.40 11.31
CA ASN A 351 12.95 2.12 10.66
C ASN A 351 13.33 2.28 9.18
N GLY A 352 12.67 3.17 8.44
CA GLY A 352 12.98 3.43 7.03
C GLY A 352 14.38 4.04 6.83
N GLN A 353 14.82 4.89 7.76
CA GLN A 353 16.20 5.42 7.78
C GLN A 353 17.25 4.36 8.18
N ALA A 354 16.83 3.33 8.92
CA ALA A 354 17.68 2.21 9.32
C ALA A 354 17.71 1.08 8.30
N ALA A 355 16.95 1.17 7.21
CA ALA A 355 16.84 0.16 6.17
C ALA A 355 18.21 -0.29 5.62
N GLU A 356 18.39 -1.59 5.47
CA GLU A 356 19.60 -2.27 5.01
C GLU A 356 19.69 -2.26 3.47
N VAL A 357 19.99 -1.09 2.90
CA VAL A 357 20.04 -0.93 1.44
C VAL A 357 21.39 -1.35 0.83
N ILE A 358 21.33 -2.16 -0.23
CA ILE A 358 22.45 -2.52 -1.11
C ILE A 358 22.62 -1.45 -2.20
N LYS A 359 23.69 -0.66 -2.09
CA LYS A 359 23.98 0.51 -2.96
C LYS A 359 24.62 0.16 -4.30
#